data_AF-A0A090RG81-F1
#
_entry.id   AF-A0A090RG81-F1
#
_cell.length_a   1.000
_cell.length_b   1.000
_cell.length_c   1.000
_cell.angle_alpha   90.00
_cell.angle_beta   90.00
_cell.angle_gamma   90.00
#
_symmetry.space_group_name_H-M   'P 1'
#
loop_
_entity.id
_entity.type
_entity.pdbx_description
1 polymer ?
#
loop_
_entity_poly.entity_id
_entity_poly.type
_entity_poly.pdbx_seq_one_letter_code
_entity_poly.pdbx_strand_id
1 'polypeptide(L)'
;MPEMALPAMDEASLLADADSWLLPYMTGMKTLKAIEKLDLFAALEARLGWETKQALDAALPTHYEVPTGSRYAIRYQEGQHPVLAVKLQEMFGEKSSPMIANGRVAVVLELLSPAQRPLQITRDLATFWQGSYRDVQKEMKGRYPKHPWPDDPANHAPTRKTKKYM
;
A
#
# COMPACT_ATOMS: atom_id res chain seq x y z
N MET A 1 -12.77 9.56 5.61
CA MET A 1 -12.36 10.98 5.54
C MET A 1 -13.52 11.79 4.97
N PRO A 2 -14.64 11.90 5.72
CA PRO A 2 -15.82 12.61 5.25
C PRO A 2 -15.58 14.12 5.05
N GLU A 3 -14.53 14.68 5.67
CA GLU A 3 -14.19 16.10 5.59
C GLU A 3 -13.65 16.55 4.22
N MET A 4 -13.16 15.63 3.37
CA MET A 4 -12.58 15.98 2.06
C MET A 4 -13.64 16.23 0.97
N ALA A 5 -14.93 16.06 1.29
CA ALA A 5 -16.06 16.25 0.35
C ALA A 5 -15.82 15.60 -1.03
N LEU A 6 -15.32 14.36 -1.02
CA LEU A 6 -15.01 13.62 -2.26
C LEU A 6 -16.29 13.43 -3.11
N PRO A 7 -16.22 13.62 -4.44
CA PRO A 7 -17.35 13.34 -5.31
C PRO A 7 -17.65 11.83 -5.30
N ALA A 8 -18.90 11.48 -5.57
CA ALA A 8 -19.31 10.10 -5.72
C ALA A 8 -18.60 9.47 -6.94
N MET A 9 -18.02 8.28 -6.72
CA MET A 9 -17.25 7.52 -7.73
C MET A 9 -17.84 6.12 -7.97
N ASP A 10 -19.07 5.86 -7.52
CA ASP A 10 -19.80 4.66 -7.88
C ASP A 10 -20.28 4.72 -9.34
N GLU A 11 -20.54 3.54 -9.93
CA GLU A 11 -20.91 3.41 -11.33
C GLU A 11 -22.13 4.26 -11.72
N ALA A 12 -23.18 4.27 -10.88
CA ALA A 12 -24.40 5.01 -11.18
C ALA A 12 -24.14 6.52 -11.22
N SER A 13 -23.38 7.05 -10.25
CA SER A 13 -23.00 8.46 -10.22
C SER A 13 -22.07 8.84 -11.38
N LEU A 14 -21.11 7.99 -11.73
CA LEU A 14 -20.18 8.25 -12.83
C LEU A 14 -20.89 8.26 -14.19
N LEU A 15 -21.87 7.37 -14.39
CA LEU A 15 -22.68 7.33 -15.61
C LEU A 15 -23.63 8.52 -15.69
N ALA A 16 -24.28 8.90 -14.59
CA ALA A 16 -25.22 10.03 -14.55
C ALA A 16 -24.55 11.35 -14.92
N ASP A 17 -23.29 11.53 -14.54
CA ASP A 17 -22.54 12.77 -14.76
C ASP A 17 -21.54 12.69 -15.93
N ALA A 18 -21.59 11.64 -16.76
CA ALA A 18 -20.59 11.38 -17.80
C ALA A 18 -20.36 12.58 -18.73
N ASP A 19 -21.42 13.34 -19.05
CA ASP A 19 -21.35 14.55 -19.87
C ASP A 19 -20.48 15.65 -19.24
N SER A 20 -20.36 15.68 -17.91
CA SER A 20 -19.60 16.70 -17.19
C SER A 20 -18.11 16.35 -17.06
N TRP A 21 -17.76 15.09 -16.82
CA TRP A 21 -16.34 14.71 -16.64
C TRP A 21 -15.69 13.97 -17.78
N LEU A 22 -16.44 13.13 -18.49
CA LEU A 22 -15.88 12.25 -19.50
C LEU A 22 -15.90 12.93 -20.86
N LEU A 23 -17.03 13.57 -21.22
CA LEU A 23 -17.22 14.22 -22.52
C LEU A 23 -16.10 15.21 -22.91
N PRO A 24 -15.55 16.06 -22.01
CA PRO A 24 -14.43 16.94 -22.35
C PRO A 24 -13.19 16.18 -22.87
N TYR A 25 -12.97 14.96 -22.39
CA TYR A 25 -11.84 14.09 -22.77
C TYR A 25 -12.11 13.29 -24.04
N MET A 26 -13.35 13.26 -24.55
CA MET A 26 -13.75 12.53 -25.76
C MET A 26 -13.64 13.37 -27.04
N THR A 27 -13.06 14.56 -26.97
CA THR A 27 -12.96 15.48 -28.11
C THR A 27 -12.27 14.82 -29.32
N GLY A 28 -12.95 14.82 -30.48
CA GLY A 28 -12.41 14.26 -31.72
C GLY A 28 -12.50 12.74 -31.84
N MET A 29 -13.01 12.03 -30.83
CA MET A 29 -13.21 10.59 -30.88
C MET A 29 -14.46 10.25 -31.70
N LYS A 30 -14.29 9.45 -32.75
CA LYS A 30 -15.38 9.03 -33.66
C LYS A 30 -15.57 7.52 -33.75
N THR A 31 -14.76 6.75 -33.03
CA THR A 31 -14.77 5.27 -33.06
C THR A 31 -14.61 4.72 -31.65
N LEU A 32 -15.16 3.52 -31.41
CA LEU A 32 -15.01 2.83 -30.12
C LEU A 32 -13.52 2.60 -29.76
N LYS A 33 -12.70 2.28 -30.76
CA LYS A 33 -11.25 2.11 -30.59
C LYS A 33 -10.54 3.39 -30.11
N ALA A 34 -11.08 4.58 -30.38
CA ALA A 34 -10.54 5.82 -29.84
C ALA A 34 -10.90 5.97 -28.35
N ILE A 35 -12.10 5.55 -27.96
CA ILE A 35 -12.57 5.57 -26.57
C ILE A 35 -11.77 4.60 -25.71
N GLU A 36 -11.43 3.41 -26.22
CA GLU A 36 -10.57 2.43 -25.52
C GLU A 36 -9.18 2.98 -25.16
N LYS A 37 -8.73 4.05 -25.83
CA LYS A 37 -7.44 4.71 -25.58
C LYS A 37 -7.57 5.92 -24.65
N LEU A 38 -8.77 6.26 -24.20
CA LEU A 38 -9.01 7.39 -23.31
C LEU A 38 -8.34 7.13 -21.96
N ASP A 39 -7.60 8.11 -21.46
CA ASP A 39 -7.00 8.06 -20.13
C ASP A 39 -8.08 8.34 -19.08
N LEU A 40 -8.77 7.27 -18.67
CA LEU A 40 -9.84 7.34 -17.68
C LEU A 40 -9.30 7.77 -16.31
N PHE A 41 -8.05 7.45 -15.99
CA PHE A 41 -7.44 7.86 -14.73
C PHE A 41 -7.32 9.38 -14.67
N ALA A 42 -6.76 10.00 -15.71
CA ALA A 42 -6.64 11.46 -15.78
C ALA A 42 -8.02 12.17 -15.74
N ALA A 43 -9.03 11.60 -16.40
CA ALA A 43 -10.38 12.16 -16.40
C ALA A 43 -11.07 12.06 -15.02
N LEU A 44 -10.91 10.93 -14.31
CA LEU A 44 -11.42 10.75 -12.95
C LEU A 44 -10.65 11.61 -11.93
N GLU A 45 -9.33 11.71 -12.08
CA GLU A 45 -8.48 12.55 -11.22
C GLU A 45 -8.87 14.03 -11.33
N ALA A 46 -9.16 14.51 -12.54
CA ALA A 46 -9.60 15.89 -12.75
C ALA A 46 -10.94 16.23 -12.06
N ARG A 47 -11.83 15.25 -11.83
CA ARG A 47 -13.07 15.46 -11.04
C ARG A 47 -12.78 15.81 -9.59
N LEU A 48 -11.64 15.41 -9.03
CA LEU A 48 -11.29 15.70 -7.64
C LEU A 48 -10.92 17.18 -7.43
N GLY A 49 -10.32 17.80 -8.46
CA GLY A 49 -9.65 19.09 -8.33
C GLY A 49 -8.29 18.97 -7.62
N TRP A 50 -7.44 19.99 -7.82
CA TRP A 50 -6.03 19.94 -7.43
C TRP A 50 -5.79 19.84 -5.91
N GLU A 51 -6.58 20.56 -5.11
CA GLU A 51 -6.45 20.56 -3.65
C GLU A 51 -6.86 19.22 -3.04
N THR A 52 -8.04 18.72 -3.42
CA THR A 52 -8.56 17.41 -2.99
C THR A 52 -7.63 16.29 -3.39
N LYS A 53 -7.08 16.33 -4.61
CA LYS A 53 -6.12 15.34 -5.10
C LYS A 53 -4.87 15.30 -4.22
N GLN A 54 -4.28 16.43 -3.88
CA GLN A 54 -3.12 16.46 -2.98
C GLN A 54 -3.45 15.96 -1.58
N ALA A 55 -4.59 16.36 -1.03
CA ALA A 55 -5.04 15.86 0.27
C ALA A 55 -5.25 14.34 0.24
N LEU A 56 -5.81 13.81 -0.85
CA LEU A 56 -6.00 12.39 -1.08
C LEU A 56 -4.67 11.64 -1.19
N ASP A 57 -3.73 12.15 -1.98
CA ASP A 57 -2.40 11.54 -2.14
C ASP A 57 -1.62 11.45 -0.83
N ALA A 58 -1.73 12.49 0.00
CA ALA A 58 -1.08 12.53 1.31
C ALA A 58 -1.77 11.57 2.29
N ALA A 59 -3.10 11.51 2.28
CA ALA A 59 -3.86 10.70 3.23
C ALA A 59 -3.91 9.21 2.83
N LEU A 60 -3.99 8.90 1.55
CA LEU A 60 -4.17 7.55 0.99
C LEU A 60 -3.10 7.30 -0.08
N PRO A 61 -1.81 7.23 0.30
CA PRO A 61 -0.73 7.08 -0.65
C PRO A 61 -0.83 5.75 -1.40
N THR A 62 -0.43 5.74 -2.67
CA THR A 62 -0.40 4.51 -3.48
C THR A 62 0.70 3.54 -3.05
N HIS A 63 1.77 4.06 -2.43
CA HIS A 63 2.93 3.28 -2.01
C HIS A 63 3.36 3.69 -0.61
N TYR A 64 3.88 2.72 0.14
CA TYR A 64 4.55 2.93 1.41
C TYR A 64 6.05 2.71 1.26
N GLU A 65 6.85 3.63 1.80
CA GLU A 65 8.29 3.46 1.93
C GLU A 65 8.60 2.76 3.25
N VAL A 66 9.15 1.56 3.18
CA VAL A 66 9.51 0.75 4.35
C VAL A 66 10.87 1.18 4.90
N PRO A 67 11.27 0.80 6.13
CA PRO A 67 12.52 1.28 6.76
C PRO A 67 13.80 1.13 5.94
N THR A 68 13.85 0.16 5.02
CA THR A 68 14.99 -0.03 4.10
C THR A 68 15.02 0.96 2.94
N GLY A 69 14.06 1.87 2.83
CA GLY A 69 13.84 2.81 1.72
C GLY A 69 13.17 2.16 0.48
N SER A 70 12.67 0.93 0.58
CA SER A 70 11.97 0.28 -0.55
C SER A 70 10.56 0.82 -0.63
N ARG A 71 10.02 0.99 -1.83
CA ARG A 71 8.62 1.38 -2.03
C ARG A 71 7.78 0.17 -2.39
N TYR A 72 6.75 -0.10 -1.60
CA TYR A 72 5.80 -1.18 -1.78
C TYR A 72 4.40 -0.61 -2.04
N ALA A 73 3.69 -1.16 -3.02
CA ALA A 73 2.34 -0.71 -3.36
C ALA A 73 1.35 -1.08 -2.24
N ILE A 74 0.52 -0.12 -1.84
CA ILE A 74 -0.62 -0.37 -0.95
C ILE A 74 -1.79 -0.78 -1.84
N ARG A 75 -2.36 -1.95 -1.56
CA ARG A 75 -3.58 -2.42 -2.23
C ARG A 75 -4.80 -1.91 -1.48
N TYR A 76 -5.60 -1.12 -2.18
CA TYR A 76 -6.89 -0.65 -1.71
C TYR A 76 -7.99 -1.49 -2.36
N GLN A 77 -8.98 -1.87 -1.57
CA GLN A 77 -10.17 -2.57 -2.06
C GLN A 77 -11.38 -2.09 -1.26
N GLU A 78 -12.48 -1.86 -1.96
CA GLU A 78 -13.73 -1.41 -1.34
C GLU A 78 -14.18 -2.39 -0.24
N GLY A 79 -14.57 -1.85 0.91
CA GLY A 79 -15.00 -2.63 2.07
C GLY A 79 -13.90 -3.41 2.79
N GLN A 80 -12.63 -3.28 2.37
CA GLN A 80 -11.48 -3.95 2.97
C GLN A 80 -10.47 -2.95 3.55
N HIS A 81 -9.65 -3.44 4.47
CA HIS A 81 -8.51 -2.66 4.96
C HIS A 81 -7.42 -2.56 3.89
N PRO A 82 -6.67 -1.45 3.83
CA PRO A 82 -5.51 -1.32 2.95
C PRO A 82 -4.45 -2.36 3.31
N VAL A 83 -3.88 -3.01 2.30
CA VAL A 83 -2.92 -4.11 2.48
C VAL A 83 -1.56 -3.77 1.88
N LEU A 84 -0.48 -4.04 2.62
CA LEU A 84 0.90 -3.94 2.17
C LEU A 84 1.54 -5.33 2.22
N ALA A 85 1.78 -5.91 1.05
CA ALA A 85 2.54 -7.15 0.92
C ALA A 85 4.04 -6.83 0.88
N VAL A 86 4.76 -7.20 1.93
CA VAL A 86 6.13 -6.74 2.18
C VAL A 86 6.99 -7.88 2.71
N LYS A 87 8.26 -7.92 2.29
CA LYS A 87 9.25 -8.82 2.88
C LYS A 87 9.43 -8.50 4.36
N LEU A 88 9.27 -9.49 5.23
CA LEU A 88 9.37 -9.32 6.67
C LEU A 88 10.68 -8.64 7.08
N GLN A 89 11.80 -9.02 6.46
CA GLN A 89 13.11 -8.43 6.77
C GLN A 89 13.22 -6.95 6.43
N GLU A 90 12.37 -6.42 5.55
CA GLU A 90 12.36 -4.99 5.23
C GLU A 90 11.54 -4.16 6.21
N MET A 91 10.81 -4.82 7.13
CA MET A 91 10.10 -4.18 8.25
C MET A 91 10.94 -4.14 9.54
N PHE A 92 12.16 -4.68 9.53
CA PHE A 92 13.06 -4.54 10.69
C PHE A 92 13.37 -3.06 10.94
N GLY A 93 13.35 -2.66 12.22
CA GLY A 93 13.44 -1.28 12.67
C GLY A 93 12.10 -0.54 12.73
N GLU A 94 11.03 -1.09 12.11
CA GLU A 94 9.68 -0.55 12.25
C GLU A 94 9.04 -1.07 13.54
N LYS A 95 8.62 -0.15 14.42
CA LYS A 95 8.12 -0.50 15.75
C LYS A 95 6.61 -0.75 15.78
N SER A 96 5.87 -0.08 14.92
CA SER A 96 4.41 -0.06 14.90
C SER A 96 3.89 -0.24 13.48
N SER A 97 2.65 -0.69 13.33
CA SER A 97 2.03 -0.78 12.01
C SER A 97 1.98 0.59 11.33
N PRO A 98 2.27 0.69 10.02
CA PRO A 98 2.03 1.89 9.26
C PRO A 98 0.57 2.34 9.36
N MET A 99 0.37 3.63 9.58
CA MET A 99 -0.95 4.24 9.67
C MET A 99 -1.13 5.20 8.50
N ILE A 100 -2.28 5.11 7.82
CA ILE A 100 -2.70 6.03 6.77
C ILE A 100 -3.99 6.75 7.18
N ALA A 101 -4.56 7.56 6.27
CA ALA A 101 -5.73 8.37 6.48
C ALA A 101 -5.60 9.28 7.72
N ASN A 102 -4.45 9.98 7.81
CA ASN A 102 -4.08 10.84 8.94
C ASN A 102 -4.09 10.10 10.30
N GLY A 103 -3.51 8.90 10.34
CA GLY A 103 -3.38 8.14 11.57
C GLY A 103 -4.65 7.40 12.01
N ARG A 104 -5.64 7.23 11.12
CA ARG A 104 -6.94 6.63 11.45
C ARG A 104 -7.07 5.17 11.03
N VAL A 105 -6.32 4.75 10.01
CA VAL A 105 -6.42 3.41 9.44
C VAL A 105 -5.07 2.74 9.47
N ALA A 106 -4.96 1.64 10.23
CA ALA A 106 -3.79 0.78 10.21
C ALA A 106 -3.74 -0.02 8.90
N VAL A 107 -2.57 -0.05 8.27
CA VAL A 107 -2.31 -0.88 7.10
C VAL A 107 -2.11 -2.33 7.54
N VAL A 108 -2.82 -3.25 6.88
CA VAL A 108 -2.63 -4.69 7.07
C VAL A 108 -1.30 -5.07 6.42
N LEU A 109 -0.38 -5.62 7.20
CA LEU A 109 0.89 -6.14 6.72
C LEU A 109 0.73 -7.62 6.38
N GLU A 110 0.90 -7.95 5.11
CA GLU A 110 1.15 -9.32 4.65
C GLU A 110 2.67 -9.53 4.63
N LEU A 111 3.19 -10.08 5.72
CA LEU A 111 4.61 -10.32 5.91
C LEU A 111 5.05 -11.55 5.11
N LEU A 112 6.03 -11.36 4.23
CA LEU A 112 6.51 -12.37 3.30
C LEU A 112 7.93 -12.81 3.63
N SER A 113 8.25 -14.05 3.28
CA SER A 113 9.61 -14.59 3.29
C SER A 113 10.50 -13.98 2.19
N PRO A 114 11.82 -14.21 2.21
CA PRO A 114 12.71 -13.80 1.13
C PRO A 114 12.26 -14.25 -0.27
N ALA A 115 11.65 -15.43 -0.36
CA ALA A 115 11.08 -15.99 -1.59
C ALA A 115 9.62 -15.56 -1.85
N GLN A 116 9.14 -14.49 -1.22
CA GLN A 116 7.79 -13.93 -1.41
C GLN A 116 6.63 -14.85 -1.02
N ARG A 117 6.88 -15.87 -0.19
CA ARG A 117 5.80 -16.70 0.38
C ARG A 117 5.21 -16.05 1.63
N PRO A 118 3.89 -16.05 1.82
CA PRO A 118 3.24 -15.54 3.03
C PRO A 118 3.76 -16.22 4.30
N LEU A 119 4.02 -15.43 5.35
CA LEU A 119 4.43 -15.89 6.67
C LEU A 119 3.40 -15.53 7.73
N GLN A 120 2.96 -14.28 7.74
CA GLN A 120 2.02 -13.76 8.73
C GLN A 120 1.20 -12.63 8.10
N ILE A 121 -0.05 -12.52 8.51
CA ILE A 121 -0.87 -11.32 8.27
C ILE A 121 -1.09 -10.65 9.62
N THR A 122 -0.79 -9.36 9.74
CA THR A 122 -1.02 -8.61 10.97
C THR A 122 -1.45 -7.17 10.71
N ARG A 123 -2.30 -6.63 11.59
CA ARG A 123 -2.61 -5.20 11.68
C ARG A 123 -1.89 -4.53 12.85
N ASP A 124 -1.21 -5.32 13.67
CA ASP A 124 -0.45 -4.88 14.83
C ASP A 124 0.95 -5.49 14.76
N LEU A 125 1.87 -4.72 14.18
CA LEU A 125 3.26 -5.11 14.02
C LEU A 125 3.98 -5.21 15.37
N ALA A 126 3.63 -4.37 16.34
CA ALA A 126 4.25 -4.37 17.66
C ALA A 126 3.94 -5.67 18.41
N THR A 127 2.68 -6.09 18.41
CA THR A 127 2.25 -7.37 18.98
C THR A 127 2.88 -8.55 18.25
N PHE A 128 3.00 -8.48 16.92
CA PHE A 128 3.71 -9.52 16.15
C PHE A 128 5.16 -9.69 16.61
N TRP A 129 5.91 -8.60 16.76
CA TRP A 129 7.30 -8.64 17.22
C TRP A 129 7.47 -9.25 18.60
N GLN A 130 6.55 -8.95 19.52
CA GLN A 130 6.59 -9.44 20.89
C GLN A 130 6.07 -10.88 21.03
N GLY A 131 5.26 -11.34 20.08
CA GLY A 131 4.61 -12.66 20.08
C GLY A 131 5.16 -13.60 19.01
N SER A 132 4.37 -13.81 17.96
CA SER A 132 4.56 -14.89 16.98
C SER A 132 5.80 -14.74 16.09
N TYR A 133 6.48 -13.58 16.11
CA TYR A 133 7.77 -13.42 15.45
C TYR A 133 8.79 -14.48 15.86
N ARG A 134 8.83 -14.88 17.15
CA ARG A 134 9.83 -15.86 17.63
C ARG A 134 9.72 -17.21 16.92
N ASP A 135 8.51 -17.64 16.58
CA ASP A 135 8.31 -18.92 15.89
C ASP A 135 8.62 -18.80 14.41
N VAL A 136 8.22 -17.69 13.78
CA VAL A 136 8.64 -17.35 12.40
C VAL A 136 10.16 -17.27 12.31
N GLN A 137 10.82 -16.65 13.28
CA GLN A 137 12.27 -16.50 13.35
C GLN A 137 12.98 -17.85 13.38
N LYS A 138 12.51 -18.81 14.20
CA LYS A 138 13.07 -20.17 14.26
C LYS A 138 12.97 -20.89 12.92
N GLU A 139 11.80 -20.85 12.28
CA GLU A 139 11.59 -21.47 10.97
C GLU A 139 12.48 -20.83 9.90
N MET A 140 12.52 -19.49 9.88
CA MET A 140 13.25 -18.74 8.86
C MET A 140 14.76 -18.84 9.02
N LYS A 141 15.29 -18.98 10.25
CA LYS A 141 16.71 -19.28 10.50
C LYS A 141 17.13 -20.60 9.83
N GLY A 142 16.25 -21.61 9.81
CA GLY A 142 16.49 -22.89 9.12
C GLY A 142 16.37 -22.80 7.60
N ARG A 143 15.29 -22.20 7.08
CA ARG A 143 15.03 -22.12 5.64
C ARG A 143 15.91 -21.12 4.90
N TYR A 144 16.28 -20.02 5.56
CA TYR A 144 17.01 -18.90 4.97
C TYR A 144 18.19 -18.46 5.87
N PRO A 145 19.20 -19.32 6.10
CA PRO A 145 20.26 -19.09 7.09
C PRO A 145 21.17 -17.88 6.78
N LYS A 146 21.25 -17.49 5.50
CA LYS A 146 22.05 -16.36 5.01
C LYS A 146 21.43 -14.99 5.33
N HIS A 147 20.15 -14.93 5.67
CA HIS A 147 19.45 -13.67 6.00
C HIS A 147 19.56 -13.33 7.50
N PRO A 148 19.56 -12.04 7.87
CA PRO A 148 19.47 -11.64 9.27
C PRO A 148 18.09 -11.98 9.84
N TRP A 149 18.09 -12.56 11.04
CA TRP A 149 16.89 -12.88 11.82
C TRP A 149 17.16 -12.43 13.26
N PRO A 150 17.12 -11.11 13.53
CA PRO A 150 17.51 -10.52 14.81
C PRO A 150 16.60 -10.96 15.95
N ASP A 151 17.11 -11.02 17.18
CA ASP A 151 16.28 -11.35 18.34
C ASP A 151 15.42 -10.14 18.79
N ASP A 152 15.85 -8.92 18.44
CA ASP A 152 15.09 -7.68 18.59
C ASP A 152 14.83 -7.04 17.20
N PRO A 153 13.76 -7.45 16.50
CA PRO A 153 13.46 -6.96 15.15
C PRO A 153 13.01 -5.50 15.12
N ALA A 154 12.38 -5.00 16.19
CA ALA A 154 11.84 -3.65 16.26
C ALA A 154 12.91 -2.58 16.39
N ASN A 155 14.10 -2.93 16.91
CA ASN A 155 15.24 -2.02 17.03
C ASN A 155 16.42 -2.41 16.12
N HIS A 156 16.26 -3.41 15.26
CA HIS A 156 17.31 -3.81 14.33
C HIS A 156 17.51 -2.78 13.22
N ALA A 157 18.76 -2.49 12.87
CA ALA A 157 19.07 -1.57 11.78
C ALA A 157 18.45 -2.09 10.46
N PRO A 158 17.67 -1.26 9.74
CA PRO A 158 17.05 -1.68 8.48
C PRO A 158 18.10 -2.09 7.45
N THR A 159 17.89 -3.23 6.80
CA THR A 159 18.80 -3.70 5.75
C THR A 159 18.09 -4.53 4.70
N ARG A 160 18.58 -4.47 3.46
CA ARG A 160 18.22 -5.41 2.39
C ARG A 160 19.26 -6.51 2.19
N LYS A 161 20.39 -6.42 2.91
CA LYS A 161 21.56 -7.23 2.69
C LYS A 161 21.47 -8.56 3.44
N THR A 162 22.15 -9.57 2.92
CA THR A 162 22.38 -10.83 3.66
C THR A 162 23.52 -10.63 4.66
N LYS A 163 23.62 -11.50 5.67
CA LYS A 163 24.60 -11.39 6.77
C LYS A 163 26.05 -11.18 6.31
N LYS A 164 26.42 -11.67 5.12
CA LYS A 164 27.77 -11.53 4.55
C LYS A 164 28.12 -10.07 4.15
N TYR A 165 27.11 -9.24 3.90
CA TYR A 165 27.28 -7.89 3.37
C TYR A 165 26.76 -6.79 4.31
N MET A 166 26.29 -7.19 5.50
CA MET A 166 26.00 -6.28 6.62
C MET A 166 27.32 -5.98 7.33
#